data_AF-A0A0F8B2Q8-F1
#
_entry.id   AF-A0A0F8B2Q8-F1
#
_cell.length_a   1.000
_cell.length_b   1.000
_cell.length_c   1.000
_cell.angle_alpha   90.00
_cell.angle_beta   90.00
_cell.angle_gamma   90.00
#
_symmetry.space_group_name_H-M   'P 1'
#
loop_
_entity.id
_entity.type
_entity.pdbx_description
1 polymer ?
#
loop_
_entity_poly.entity_id
_entity_poly.type
_entity_poly.pdbx_seq_one_letter_code
_entity_poly.pdbx_strand_id
1 'polypeptide(L)'
;MASKKSSASKASASKGPGIGGLLAMLAIVLGFLSPLYYLLDANLDKFYVFSPDNLHAVAKAGIEKHGNNTRAIVDYIVAELRADEKVAPYVSQSEEWFLNNAGGAMGGMYVIHASITEYLIIFGTTIGTEGHTGRHTADDYFHILTGTQEAYAAGDFVPEVYEAGSVHHLHRGTVKQYKMPGNCFALEYARGWIPPMLFFGFADGLSSTLDIPTLWTTSWVTGREMIGNLMQLKF
;
A
#
# COMPACT_ATOMS: atom_id res chain seq x y z
N MET A 1 45.43 -9.00 66.52
CA MET A 1 44.99 -8.48 65.21
C MET A 1 44.18 -9.57 64.50
N ALA A 2 42.85 -9.46 64.50
CA ALA A 2 41.96 -10.40 63.83
C ALA A 2 41.58 -9.83 62.45
N SER A 3 41.88 -10.58 61.39
CA SER A 3 41.56 -10.19 60.01
C SER A 3 40.11 -10.53 59.68
N LYS A 4 39.26 -9.51 59.49
CA LYS A 4 37.91 -9.66 58.93
C LYS A 4 38.02 -9.98 57.44
N LYS A 5 37.63 -11.18 57.02
CA LYS A 5 37.41 -11.50 55.60
C LYS A 5 36.08 -10.87 55.15
N SER A 6 36.18 -9.95 54.19
CA SER A 6 35.05 -9.41 53.43
C SER A 6 34.46 -10.50 52.52
N SER A 7 33.16 -10.77 52.65
CA SER A 7 32.42 -11.63 51.71
C SER A 7 31.84 -10.77 50.58
N ALA A 8 32.51 -10.76 49.43
CA ALA A 8 31.93 -10.21 48.21
C ALA A 8 30.91 -11.20 47.65
N SER A 9 29.61 -10.86 47.68
CA SER A 9 28.58 -11.62 46.99
C SER A 9 28.78 -11.46 45.48
N LYS A 10 29.12 -12.55 44.77
CA LYS A 10 29.12 -12.56 43.31
C LYS A 10 27.67 -12.49 42.82
N ALA A 11 27.27 -11.36 42.28
CA ALA A 11 26.05 -11.28 41.47
C ALA A 11 26.21 -12.20 40.25
N SER A 12 25.35 -13.21 40.16
CA SER A 12 25.26 -14.10 39.01
C SER A 12 24.70 -13.31 37.82
N ALA A 13 25.56 -12.98 36.86
CA ALA A 13 25.12 -12.47 35.57
C ALA A 13 24.28 -13.56 34.86
N SER A 14 22.99 -13.29 34.63
CA SER A 14 22.11 -14.18 33.89
C SER A 14 22.63 -14.35 32.46
N LYS A 15 23.18 -15.53 32.14
CA LYS A 15 23.50 -15.89 30.76
C LYS A 15 22.20 -15.94 29.98
N GLY A 16 22.09 -15.14 28.92
CA GLY A 16 20.93 -15.17 28.00
C GLY A 16 20.69 -16.57 27.42
N PRO A 17 19.50 -16.82 26.85
CA PRO A 17 19.17 -18.13 26.32
C PRO A 17 20.21 -18.57 25.29
N GLY A 18 20.77 -19.77 25.47
CA GLY A 18 21.66 -20.38 24.47
C GLY A 18 20.94 -20.60 23.15
N ILE A 19 21.68 -20.90 22.08
CA ILE A 19 21.14 -21.08 20.71
C ILE A 19 19.91 -22.00 20.69
N GLY A 20 19.89 -23.10 21.46
CA GLY A 20 18.71 -23.98 21.56
C GLY A 20 17.49 -23.32 22.20
N GLY A 21 17.67 -22.45 23.20
CA GLY A 21 16.59 -21.67 23.80
C GLY A 21 16.04 -20.61 22.86
N LEU A 22 16.91 -19.97 22.06
CA LEU A 22 16.50 -19.03 21.01
C LEU A 22 15.71 -19.75 19.90
N LEU A 23 16.19 -20.91 19.43
CA LEU A 23 15.49 -21.72 18.43
C LEU A 23 14.12 -22.21 18.93
N ALA A 24 14.04 -22.63 20.19
CA ALA A 24 12.77 -23.02 20.81
C ALA A 24 11.81 -21.82 20.91
N MET A 25 12.30 -20.64 21.31
CA MET A 25 11.49 -19.41 21.34
C MET A 25 10.98 -19.04 19.94
N LEU A 26 11.84 -19.08 18.91
CA LEU A 26 11.45 -18.82 17.53
C LEU A 26 10.40 -19.83 17.04
N ALA A 27 10.58 -21.12 17.35
CA ALA A 27 9.62 -22.15 16.98
C ALA A 27 8.25 -21.93 17.65
N ILE A 28 8.22 -21.51 18.92
CA ILE A 28 6.98 -21.18 19.63
C ILE A 28 6.31 -19.94 19.01
N VAL A 29 7.08 -18.88 18.77
CA VAL A 29 6.56 -17.65 18.16
C VAL A 29 6.00 -17.94 16.76
N LEU A 30 6.74 -18.65 15.92
CA LEU A 30 6.25 -19.05 14.59
C LEU A 30 5.05 -19.99 14.66
N GLY A 31 5.06 -20.93 15.62
CA GLY A 31 3.97 -21.87 15.85
C GLY A 31 2.66 -21.18 16.26
N PHE A 32 2.73 -20.02 16.92
CA PHE A 32 1.55 -19.23 17.27
C PHE A 32 1.18 -18.20 16.19
N LEU A 33 2.17 -17.47 15.66
CA LEU A 33 1.93 -16.42 14.67
C LEU A 33 1.48 -16.96 13.32
N SER A 34 1.94 -18.15 12.90
CA SER A 34 1.56 -18.70 11.58
C SER A 34 0.08 -19.05 11.52
N PRO A 35 -0.51 -19.83 12.46
CA PRO A 35 -1.95 -20.07 12.46
C PRO A 35 -2.78 -18.79 12.57
N LEU A 36 -2.35 -17.84 13.41
CA LEU A 36 -3.03 -16.55 13.53
C LEU A 36 -3.01 -15.79 12.20
N TYR A 37 -1.85 -15.73 11.53
CA TYR A 37 -1.71 -15.12 10.21
C TYR A 37 -2.62 -15.80 9.18
N TYR A 38 -2.60 -17.14 9.07
CA TYR A 38 -3.47 -17.85 8.13
C TYR A 38 -4.96 -17.64 8.42
N LEU A 39 -5.35 -17.55 9.70
CA LEU A 39 -6.73 -17.26 10.08
C LEU A 39 -7.13 -15.83 9.68
N LEU A 40 -6.28 -14.84 9.93
CA LEU A 40 -6.54 -13.45 9.53
C LEU A 40 -6.55 -13.30 8.00
N ASP A 41 -5.58 -13.90 7.31
CA ASP A 41 -5.45 -13.85 5.85
C ASP A 41 -6.67 -14.47 5.15
N ALA A 42 -7.16 -15.60 5.65
CA ALA A 42 -8.37 -16.26 5.14
C ALA A 42 -9.67 -15.48 5.41
N ASN A 43 -9.64 -14.45 6.24
CA ASN A 43 -10.80 -13.63 6.61
C ASN A 43 -10.59 -12.14 6.31
N LEU A 44 -9.66 -11.81 5.41
CA LEU A 44 -9.34 -10.42 5.07
C LEU A 44 -10.55 -9.64 4.53
N ASP A 45 -11.45 -10.32 3.84
CA ASP A 45 -12.69 -9.79 3.27
C ASP A 45 -13.58 -9.09 4.31
N LYS A 46 -13.48 -9.49 5.58
CA LYS A 46 -14.26 -8.89 6.69
C LYS A 46 -13.74 -7.53 7.12
N PHE A 47 -12.49 -7.22 6.82
CA PHE A 47 -11.87 -5.96 7.20
C PHE A 47 -12.07 -4.88 6.15
N TYR A 48 -12.28 -5.29 4.89
CA TYR A 48 -12.42 -4.38 3.76
C TYR A 48 -13.58 -3.40 3.90
N VAL A 49 -13.30 -2.15 3.56
CA VAL A 49 -14.22 -1.02 3.50
C VAL A 49 -14.78 -0.90 2.08
N PHE A 50 -13.93 -1.11 1.07
CA PHE A 50 -14.28 -0.87 -0.32
C PHE A 50 -14.55 -2.19 -1.08
N SER A 51 -15.28 -2.07 -2.18
CA SER A 51 -15.51 -3.17 -3.13
C SER A 51 -14.96 -2.77 -4.49
N PRO A 52 -14.18 -3.64 -5.16
CA PRO A 52 -13.68 -3.36 -6.52
C PRO A 52 -14.79 -2.99 -7.49
N ASP A 53 -15.95 -3.66 -7.42
CA ASP A 53 -17.07 -3.42 -8.32
C ASP A 53 -17.68 -2.03 -8.11
N ASN A 54 -17.80 -1.59 -6.85
CA ASN A 54 -18.31 -0.27 -6.52
C ASN A 54 -17.33 0.83 -6.96
N LEU A 55 -16.04 0.66 -6.67
CA LEU A 55 -15.01 1.59 -7.11
C LEU A 55 -14.95 1.69 -8.64
N HIS A 56 -15.09 0.57 -9.35
CA HIS A 56 -15.15 0.56 -10.79
C HIS A 56 -16.37 1.30 -11.35
N ALA A 57 -17.54 1.11 -10.72
CA ALA A 57 -18.77 1.80 -11.11
C ALA A 57 -18.64 3.32 -10.91
N VAL A 58 -18.13 3.76 -9.76
CA VAL A 58 -17.90 5.19 -9.46
C VAL A 58 -16.87 5.80 -10.43
N ALA A 59 -15.78 5.08 -10.72
CA ALA A 59 -14.78 5.51 -11.69
C ALA A 59 -15.39 5.70 -13.10
N LYS A 60 -16.18 4.74 -13.59
CA LYS A 60 -16.86 4.87 -14.89
C LYS A 60 -17.85 6.03 -14.92
N ALA A 61 -18.64 6.21 -13.86
CA ALA A 61 -19.59 7.31 -13.78
C ALA A 61 -18.87 8.68 -13.83
N GLY A 62 -17.71 8.79 -13.17
CA GLY A 62 -16.86 9.98 -13.26
C GLY A 62 -16.36 10.24 -14.68
N ILE A 63 -15.85 9.21 -15.36
CA ILE A 63 -15.39 9.29 -16.75
C ILE A 63 -16.54 9.68 -17.69
N GLU A 64 -17.70 9.06 -17.56
CA GLU A 64 -18.88 9.35 -18.39
C GLU A 64 -19.34 10.81 -18.24
N LYS A 65 -19.33 11.32 -17.01
CA LYS A 65 -19.81 12.66 -16.68
C LYS A 65 -18.81 13.77 -17.07
N HIS A 66 -17.52 13.48 -17.00
CA HIS A 66 -16.46 14.50 -17.11
C HIS A 66 -15.49 14.31 -18.28
N GLY A 67 -15.63 13.21 -19.04
CA GLY A 67 -14.85 12.94 -20.24
C GLY A 67 -13.35 12.92 -19.96
N ASN A 68 -12.60 13.82 -20.61
CA ASN A 68 -11.15 13.91 -20.49
C ASN A 68 -10.66 14.87 -19.40
N ASN A 69 -11.56 15.41 -18.55
CA ASN A 69 -11.18 16.30 -17.46
C ASN A 69 -10.82 15.49 -16.20
N THR A 70 -9.56 15.04 -16.11
CA THR A 70 -9.06 14.22 -15.01
C THR A 70 -9.34 14.80 -13.63
N ARG A 71 -9.16 16.12 -13.46
CA ARG A 71 -9.45 16.81 -12.19
C ARG A 71 -10.90 16.61 -11.77
N ALA A 72 -11.84 16.87 -12.68
CA ALA A 72 -13.26 16.73 -12.41
C ALA A 72 -13.67 15.26 -12.16
N ILE A 73 -13.02 14.29 -12.82
CA ILE A 73 -13.23 12.85 -12.54
C ILE A 73 -12.79 12.52 -11.10
N VAL A 74 -11.60 12.96 -10.69
CA VAL A 74 -11.10 12.74 -9.32
C VAL A 74 -12.01 13.40 -8.28
N ASP A 75 -12.40 14.67 -8.52
CA ASP A 75 -13.35 15.39 -7.65
C ASP A 75 -14.66 14.63 -7.49
N TYR A 76 -15.19 14.11 -8.60
CA TYR A 76 -16.41 13.33 -8.60
C TYR A 76 -16.27 12.05 -7.76
N ILE A 77 -15.22 11.26 -7.99
CA ILE A 77 -14.97 10.01 -7.25
C ILE A 77 -14.89 10.29 -5.75
N VAL A 78 -14.09 11.26 -5.34
CA VAL A 78 -13.91 11.60 -3.91
C VAL A 78 -15.21 12.11 -3.30
N ALA A 79 -16.00 12.90 -4.04
CA ALA A 79 -17.30 13.36 -3.58
C ALA A 79 -18.30 12.21 -3.38
N GLU A 80 -18.38 11.26 -4.31
CA GLU A 80 -19.25 10.09 -4.19
C GLU A 80 -18.83 9.21 -2.99
N LEU A 81 -17.53 8.99 -2.79
CA LEU A 81 -17.01 8.25 -1.64
C LEU A 81 -17.33 8.95 -0.32
N ARG A 82 -17.26 10.28 -0.26
CA ARG A 82 -17.63 11.05 0.93
C ARG A 82 -19.14 11.13 1.16
N ALA A 83 -19.96 10.89 0.12
CA ALA A 83 -21.41 10.88 0.23
C ALA A 83 -21.98 9.53 0.70
N ASP A 84 -21.25 8.43 0.51
CA ASP A 84 -21.64 7.11 1.02
C ASP A 84 -21.31 7.00 2.52
N GLU A 85 -22.35 7.03 3.35
CA GLU A 85 -22.28 6.95 4.81
C GLU A 85 -21.46 5.75 5.34
N LYS A 86 -21.37 4.66 4.57
CA LYS A 86 -20.63 3.46 5.01
C LYS A 86 -19.12 3.61 4.86
N VAL A 87 -18.66 4.38 3.87
CA VAL A 87 -17.23 4.51 3.56
C VAL A 87 -16.67 5.88 3.96
N ALA A 88 -17.52 6.91 4.01
CA ALA A 88 -17.14 8.28 4.35
C ALA A 88 -16.30 8.45 5.63
N PRO A 89 -16.53 7.70 6.74
CA PRO A 89 -15.69 7.78 7.94
C PRO A 89 -14.22 7.37 7.72
N TYR A 90 -13.96 6.61 6.66
CA TYR A 90 -12.65 6.04 6.33
C TYR A 90 -11.96 6.77 5.17
N VAL A 91 -12.61 7.78 4.60
CA VAL A 91 -12.08 8.59 3.50
C VAL A 91 -11.40 9.84 4.06
N SER A 92 -10.20 10.13 3.57
CA SER A 92 -9.43 11.31 3.97
C SER A 92 -10.19 12.60 3.67
N GLN A 93 -10.12 13.54 4.60
CA GLN A 93 -10.80 14.84 4.52
C GLN A 93 -9.94 15.90 3.82
N SER A 94 -8.64 15.67 3.70
CA SER A 94 -7.71 16.54 2.99
C SER A 94 -7.36 15.97 1.62
N GLU A 95 -7.06 16.87 0.70
CA GLU A 95 -6.43 16.51 -0.57
C GLU A 95 -4.96 16.94 -0.53
N GLU A 96 -4.06 15.96 -0.57
CA GLU A 96 -2.62 16.16 -0.46
C GLU A 96 -1.92 15.38 -1.58
N TRP A 97 -1.36 16.12 -2.54
CA TRP A 97 -0.57 15.56 -3.65
C TRP A 97 0.91 15.62 -3.35
N PHE A 98 1.60 14.53 -3.64
CA PHE A 98 3.06 14.45 -3.56
C PHE A 98 3.60 13.46 -4.59
N LEU A 99 4.90 13.51 -4.85
CA LEU A 99 5.54 12.58 -5.76
C LEU A 99 5.70 11.22 -5.09
N ASN A 100 5.54 10.15 -5.86
CA ASN A 100 5.86 8.79 -5.45
C ASN A 100 6.84 8.17 -6.46
N ASN A 101 7.89 7.54 -5.94
CA ASN A 101 8.90 6.85 -6.71
C ASN A 101 9.03 5.41 -6.20
N ALA A 102 8.73 4.43 -7.06
CA ALA A 102 8.84 3.02 -6.73
C ALA A 102 9.00 2.16 -7.99
N GLY A 103 9.89 1.16 -7.93
CA GLY A 103 10.13 0.23 -9.03
C GLY A 103 10.67 0.86 -10.31
N GLY A 104 11.32 2.02 -10.22
CA GLY A 104 11.77 2.83 -11.36
C GLY A 104 10.70 3.76 -11.92
N ALA A 105 9.44 3.61 -11.51
CA ALA A 105 8.36 4.50 -11.91
C ALA A 105 8.26 5.72 -11.00
N MET A 106 7.65 6.78 -11.52
CA MET A 106 7.45 8.07 -10.87
C MET A 106 6.10 8.66 -11.27
N GLY A 107 5.33 9.09 -10.28
CA GLY A 107 4.03 9.73 -10.50
C GLY A 107 3.65 10.66 -9.37
N GLY A 108 2.57 11.42 -9.59
CA GLY A 108 1.85 12.12 -8.53
C GLY A 108 0.88 11.16 -7.85
N MET A 109 0.86 11.20 -6.52
CA MET A 109 -0.01 10.39 -5.68
C MET A 109 -0.89 11.26 -4.78
N TYR A 110 -2.14 10.87 -4.63
CA TYR A 110 -3.08 11.40 -3.65
C TYR A 110 -3.69 10.24 -2.85
N VAL A 111 -3.48 10.21 -1.54
CA VAL A 111 -4.02 9.18 -0.65
C VAL A 111 -5.46 9.53 -0.24
N ILE A 112 -6.42 8.73 -0.68
CA ILE A 112 -7.84 8.83 -0.31
C ILE A 112 -8.14 8.01 0.95
N HIS A 113 -7.50 6.84 1.08
CA HIS A 113 -7.61 5.96 2.24
C HIS A 113 -6.32 5.15 2.41
N ALA A 114 -5.94 4.85 3.66
CA ALA A 114 -4.95 3.84 3.98
C ALA A 114 -5.28 3.15 5.31
N SER A 115 -5.13 1.84 5.35
CA SER A 115 -5.24 0.96 6.52
C SER A 115 -4.17 -0.15 6.43
N ILE A 116 -4.15 -1.06 7.39
CA ILE A 116 -3.29 -2.26 7.38
C ILE A 116 -3.70 -3.22 6.25
N THR A 117 -4.98 -3.25 5.85
CA THR A 117 -5.50 -4.19 4.85
C THR A 117 -5.93 -3.57 3.51
N GLU A 118 -6.00 -2.24 3.40
CA GLU A 118 -6.39 -1.55 2.18
C GLU A 118 -5.65 -0.21 1.99
N TYR A 119 -5.49 0.20 0.74
CA TYR A 119 -5.38 1.63 0.43
C TYR A 119 -6.22 1.96 -0.79
N LEU A 120 -6.59 3.23 -0.88
CA LEU A 120 -7.21 3.82 -2.06
C LEU A 120 -6.47 5.12 -2.36
N ILE A 121 -5.89 5.22 -3.54
CA ILE A 121 -5.12 6.39 -3.96
C ILE A 121 -5.51 6.80 -5.38
N ILE A 122 -5.22 8.03 -5.74
CA ILE A 122 -5.02 8.40 -7.15
C ILE A 122 -3.52 8.35 -7.41
N PHE A 123 -3.13 7.63 -8.45
CA PHE A 123 -1.76 7.62 -8.95
C PHE A 123 -1.75 7.93 -10.45
N GLY A 124 -0.76 8.70 -10.89
CA GLY A 124 -0.60 8.96 -12.31
C GLY A 124 0.53 9.92 -12.64
N THR A 125 0.63 10.26 -13.91
CA THR A 125 1.67 11.11 -14.47
C THR A 125 1.11 11.88 -15.65
N THR A 126 1.57 13.12 -15.82
CA THR A 126 1.20 13.96 -16.96
C THR A 126 2.17 13.80 -18.14
N ILE A 127 3.34 13.19 -17.91
CA ILE A 127 4.46 13.12 -18.88
C ILE A 127 4.93 11.69 -19.17
N GLY A 128 4.28 10.70 -18.55
CA GLY A 128 4.59 9.29 -18.70
C GLY A 128 5.50 8.73 -17.60
N THR A 129 5.50 7.41 -17.47
CA THR A 129 6.32 6.63 -16.54
C THR A 129 6.38 5.16 -16.94
N GLU A 130 7.39 4.43 -16.49
CA GLU A 130 7.47 2.97 -16.64
C GLU A 130 8.29 2.35 -15.52
N GLY A 131 8.01 1.10 -15.18
CA GLY A 131 8.72 0.43 -14.11
C GLY A 131 8.24 -0.99 -13.82
N HIS A 132 8.82 -1.55 -12.77
CA HIS A 132 8.43 -2.83 -12.21
C HIS A 132 7.18 -2.65 -11.35
N THR A 133 6.16 -3.50 -11.47
CA THR A 133 4.91 -3.36 -10.69
C THR A 133 5.09 -3.63 -9.20
N GLY A 134 6.16 -4.32 -8.82
CA GLY A 134 6.36 -4.82 -7.46
C GLY A 134 5.72 -6.18 -7.26
N ARG A 135 6.21 -6.93 -6.26
CA ARG A 135 5.63 -8.21 -5.83
C ARG A 135 4.94 -7.99 -4.50
N HIS A 136 3.63 -7.82 -4.55
CA HIS A 136 2.86 -7.35 -3.40
C HIS A 136 2.13 -8.48 -2.66
N THR A 137 1.90 -8.24 -1.37
CA THR A 137 1.11 -9.09 -0.45
C THR A 137 -0.38 -8.75 -0.47
N ALA A 138 -0.81 -7.97 -1.47
CA ALA A 138 -2.18 -7.56 -1.74
C ALA A 138 -2.49 -7.72 -3.23
N ASP A 139 -3.77 -7.83 -3.54
CA ASP A 139 -4.28 -7.59 -4.89
C ASP A 139 -4.34 -6.09 -5.14
N ASP A 140 -4.08 -5.66 -6.36
CA ASP A 140 -4.04 -4.25 -6.74
C ASP A 140 -4.84 -4.01 -8.02
N TYR A 141 -5.71 -3.00 -8.00
CA TYR A 141 -6.69 -2.69 -9.03
C TYR A 141 -6.46 -1.27 -9.51
N PHE A 142 -5.96 -1.13 -10.74
CA PHE A 142 -5.78 0.16 -11.39
C PHE A 142 -6.99 0.45 -12.28
N HIS A 143 -7.94 1.22 -11.77
CA HIS A 143 -9.07 1.72 -12.56
C HIS A 143 -8.59 2.92 -13.37
N ILE A 144 -8.36 2.73 -14.68
CA ILE A 144 -7.79 3.79 -15.53
C ILE A 144 -8.83 4.89 -15.73
N LEU A 145 -8.52 6.11 -15.27
CA LEU A 145 -9.40 7.27 -15.33
C LEU A 145 -9.14 8.13 -16.56
N THR A 146 -7.88 8.22 -16.98
CA THR A 146 -7.46 9.02 -18.14
C THR A 146 -6.24 8.34 -18.76
N GLY A 147 -6.13 8.41 -20.08
CA GLY A 147 -4.99 7.88 -20.81
C GLY A 147 -5.01 6.36 -20.91
N THR A 148 -3.81 5.80 -21.04
CA THR A 148 -3.58 4.38 -21.30
C THR A 148 -2.46 3.87 -20.41
N GLN A 149 -2.69 2.70 -19.81
CA GLN A 149 -1.66 1.92 -19.14
C GLN A 149 -1.37 0.67 -19.97
N GLU A 150 -0.10 0.36 -20.15
CA GLU A 150 0.39 -0.87 -20.75
C GLU A 150 1.01 -1.75 -19.66
N ALA A 151 0.90 -3.07 -19.81
CA ALA A 151 1.59 -4.02 -18.96
C ALA A 151 1.99 -5.26 -19.74
N TYR A 152 3.05 -5.95 -19.31
CA TYR A 152 3.35 -7.28 -19.81
C TYR A 152 4.10 -8.10 -18.77
N ALA A 153 3.95 -9.43 -18.85
CA ALA A 153 4.75 -10.36 -18.07
C ALA A 153 5.93 -10.88 -18.90
N ALA A 154 7.06 -11.13 -18.25
CA ALA A 154 8.24 -11.67 -18.94
C ALA A 154 7.93 -13.01 -19.61
N GLY A 155 8.14 -13.09 -20.93
CA GLY A 155 7.79 -14.25 -21.75
C GLY A 155 6.64 -13.98 -22.72
N ASP A 156 5.84 -12.95 -22.47
CA ASP A 156 4.85 -12.45 -23.42
C ASP A 156 5.52 -11.55 -24.48
N PHE A 157 5.00 -11.60 -25.71
CA PHE A 157 5.53 -10.84 -26.84
C PHE A 157 4.60 -9.71 -27.31
N VAL A 158 3.46 -9.51 -26.64
CA VAL A 158 2.46 -8.48 -26.94
C VAL A 158 2.00 -7.88 -25.61
N PRO A 159 1.95 -6.55 -25.47
CA PRO A 159 1.51 -5.92 -24.24
C PRO A 159 -0.01 -6.04 -24.06
N GLU A 160 -0.43 -6.13 -22.81
CA GLU A 160 -1.80 -5.82 -22.39
C GLU A 160 -1.97 -4.30 -22.42
N VAL A 161 -3.12 -3.84 -22.92
CA VAL A 161 -3.44 -2.42 -23.06
C VAL A 161 -4.72 -2.10 -22.30
N TYR A 162 -4.63 -1.15 -21.38
CA TYR A 162 -5.69 -0.73 -20.48
C TYR A 162 -6.02 0.74 -20.72
N GLU A 163 -7.11 0.98 -21.44
CA GLU A 163 -7.62 2.33 -21.73
C GLU A 163 -8.49 2.87 -20.60
N ALA A 164 -8.81 4.17 -20.64
CA ALA A 164 -9.76 4.78 -19.72
C ALA A 164 -11.09 3.98 -19.62
N GLY A 165 -11.51 3.71 -18.38
CA GLY A 165 -12.70 2.90 -18.06
C GLY A 165 -12.42 1.40 -17.93
N SER A 166 -11.20 0.95 -18.18
CA SER A 166 -10.76 -0.44 -17.92
C SER A 166 -10.17 -0.60 -16.51
N VAL A 167 -9.87 -1.84 -16.12
CA VAL A 167 -9.17 -2.17 -14.87
C VAL A 167 -8.00 -3.10 -15.17
N HIS A 168 -6.80 -2.68 -14.79
CA HIS A 168 -5.67 -3.61 -14.68
C HIS A 168 -5.65 -4.20 -13.28
N HIS A 169 -6.00 -5.48 -13.16
CA HIS A 169 -5.96 -6.22 -11.89
C HIS A 169 -4.66 -7.01 -11.79
N LEU A 170 -3.76 -6.53 -10.94
CA LEU A 170 -2.53 -7.20 -10.57
C LEU A 170 -2.79 -8.11 -9.37
N HIS A 171 -2.68 -9.41 -9.59
CA HIS A 171 -2.96 -10.39 -8.55
C HIS A 171 -1.83 -10.43 -7.52
N ARG A 172 -2.18 -10.72 -6.27
CA ARG A 172 -1.22 -10.89 -5.18
C ARG A 172 -0.06 -11.82 -5.59
N GLY A 173 1.17 -11.38 -5.35
CA GLY A 173 2.39 -12.14 -5.63
C GLY A 173 2.85 -12.16 -7.10
N THR A 174 2.06 -11.61 -8.03
CA THR A 174 2.45 -11.49 -9.44
C THR A 174 3.33 -10.28 -9.67
N VAL A 175 4.05 -10.28 -10.79
CA VAL A 175 4.90 -9.16 -11.22
C VAL A 175 4.76 -8.96 -12.72
N LYS A 176 4.79 -7.69 -13.13
CA LYS A 176 4.82 -7.26 -14.53
C LYS A 176 5.77 -6.07 -14.66
N GLN A 177 6.14 -5.75 -15.89
CA GLN A 177 6.52 -4.38 -16.21
C GLN A 177 5.22 -3.64 -16.56
N TYR A 178 5.11 -2.39 -16.15
CA TYR A 178 4.02 -1.52 -16.57
C TYR A 178 4.57 -0.20 -17.10
N LYS A 179 3.74 0.48 -17.88
CA LYS A 179 4.04 1.78 -18.47
C LYS A 179 2.77 2.61 -18.58
N MET A 180 2.90 3.90 -18.33
CA MET A 180 1.96 4.93 -18.72
C MET A 180 2.68 5.80 -19.76
N PRO A 181 2.42 5.66 -21.08
CA PRO A 181 3.26 6.31 -22.09
C PRO A 181 3.25 7.84 -22.09
N GLY A 182 2.23 8.47 -21.49
CA GLY A 182 2.05 9.92 -21.44
C GLY A 182 1.14 10.33 -20.29
N ASN A 183 0.18 11.23 -20.54
CA ASN A 183 -0.80 11.62 -19.54
C ASN A 183 -1.74 10.46 -19.18
N CYS A 184 -1.58 9.89 -18.00
CA CYS A 184 -2.38 8.78 -17.49
C CYS A 184 -2.58 8.89 -15.98
N PHE A 185 -3.81 8.66 -15.52
CA PHE A 185 -4.16 8.63 -14.10
C PHE A 185 -5.11 7.47 -13.83
N ALA A 186 -4.93 6.82 -12.69
CA ALA A 186 -5.76 5.71 -12.23
C ALA A 186 -6.23 5.97 -10.79
N LEU A 187 -7.44 5.49 -10.49
CA LEU A 187 -7.84 5.19 -9.12
C LEU A 187 -7.26 3.81 -8.81
N GLU A 188 -6.30 3.77 -7.91
CA GLU A 188 -5.59 2.56 -7.52
C GLU A 188 -6.11 2.09 -6.17
N TYR A 189 -6.56 0.85 -6.14
CA TYR A 189 -7.11 0.21 -4.95
C TYR A 189 -6.36 -1.08 -4.67
N ALA A 190 -5.69 -1.16 -3.52
CA ALA A 190 -5.08 -2.39 -3.07
C ALA A 190 -5.83 -2.98 -1.89
N ARG A 191 -5.95 -4.31 -1.87
CA ARG A 191 -6.57 -5.07 -0.77
C ARG A 191 -5.78 -6.33 -0.40
N GLY A 192 -5.43 -6.44 0.88
CA GLY A 192 -4.48 -7.42 1.41
C GLY A 192 -3.48 -6.74 2.34
N TRP A 193 -2.38 -7.39 2.70
CA TRP A 193 -1.47 -6.80 3.69
C TRP A 193 -0.68 -5.62 3.08
N ILE A 194 -1.00 -4.39 3.51
CA ILE A 194 -0.40 -3.15 2.97
C ILE A 194 0.99 -2.85 3.56
N PRO A 195 1.27 -2.99 4.87
CA PRO A 195 2.57 -2.59 5.42
C PRO A 195 3.79 -3.23 4.73
N PRO A 196 3.78 -4.51 4.31
CA PRO A 196 4.88 -5.08 3.54
C PRO A 196 5.08 -4.43 2.16
N MET A 197 4.05 -3.84 1.55
CA MET A 197 4.18 -3.13 0.27
C MET A 197 4.97 -1.82 0.41
N LEU A 198 4.94 -1.20 1.60
CA LEU A 198 5.63 0.08 1.84
C LEU A 198 7.14 -0.03 1.63
N PHE A 199 7.76 -1.19 1.88
CA PHE A 199 9.19 -1.37 1.59
C PHE A 199 9.52 -1.14 0.12
N PHE A 200 8.65 -1.60 -0.79
CA PHE A 200 8.77 -1.31 -2.21
C PHE A 200 8.47 0.15 -2.50
N GLY A 201 7.39 0.70 -1.93
CA GLY A 201 6.99 2.11 -2.10
C GLY A 201 8.02 3.13 -1.62
N PHE A 202 8.91 2.76 -0.69
CA PHE A 202 9.99 3.61 -0.18
C PHE A 202 11.36 3.31 -0.81
N ALA A 203 11.52 2.23 -1.56
CA ALA A 203 12.82 1.75 -2.01
C ALA A 203 13.57 2.80 -2.84
N ASP A 204 12.94 3.35 -3.87
CA ASP A 204 13.58 4.35 -4.74
C ASP A 204 13.74 5.69 -4.03
N GLY A 205 12.82 6.05 -3.14
CA GLY A 205 12.98 7.24 -2.30
C GLY A 205 14.23 7.16 -1.41
N LEU A 206 14.50 5.99 -0.83
CA LEU A 206 15.63 5.77 0.09
C LEU A 206 16.95 5.42 -0.60
N SER A 207 16.94 4.99 -1.86
CA SER A 207 18.13 4.48 -2.55
C SER A 207 18.44 5.14 -3.90
N SER A 208 17.51 5.92 -4.44
CA SER A 208 17.67 6.61 -5.74
C SER A 208 17.48 8.12 -5.60
N THR A 209 16.26 8.60 -5.34
CA THR A 209 15.98 10.05 -5.38
C THR A 209 16.50 10.77 -4.15
N LEU A 210 16.51 10.10 -2.98
CA LEU A 210 16.91 10.68 -1.70
C LEU A 210 16.16 11.96 -1.34
N ASP A 211 14.94 12.12 -1.86
CA ASP A 211 14.06 13.26 -1.57
C ASP A 211 13.42 13.09 -0.19
N ILE A 212 14.18 13.47 0.84
CA ILE A 212 13.78 13.37 2.24
C ILE A 212 12.46 14.12 2.53
N PRO A 213 12.22 15.34 2.01
CA PRO A 213 10.90 15.98 2.12
C PRO A 213 9.75 15.12 1.60
N THR A 214 9.87 14.51 0.42
CA THR A 214 8.83 13.65 -0.14
C THR A 214 8.65 12.36 0.68
N LEU A 215 9.75 11.75 1.15
CA LEU A 215 9.70 10.60 2.06
C LEU A 215 8.97 10.91 3.37
N TRP A 216 9.21 12.10 3.92
CA TRP A 216 8.52 12.57 5.12
C TRP A 216 7.02 12.73 4.87
N THR A 217 6.63 13.42 3.79
CA THR A 217 5.22 13.59 3.42
C THR A 217 4.53 12.24 3.24
N THR A 218 5.17 11.32 2.51
CA THR A 218 4.66 9.96 2.29
C THR A 218 4.42 9.23 3.61
N SER A 219 5.41 9.27 4.52
CA SER A 219 5.34 8.63 5.83
C SER A 219 4.26 9.24 6.72
N TRP A 220 4.19 10.58 6.74
CA TRP A 220 3.24 11.34 7.55
C TRP A 220 1.80 11.11 7.10
N VAL A 221 1.50 11.28 5.81
CA VAL A 221 0.15 11.10 5.27
C VAL A 221 -0.30 9.65 5.42
N THR A 222 0.52 8.68 4.99
CA THR A 222 0.18 7.26 5.11
C THR A 222 -0.01 6.85 6.57
N GLY A 223 0.89 7.27 7.46
CA GLY A 223 0.79 6.98 8.89
C GLY A 223 -0.44 7.61 9.55
N ARG A 224 -0.77 8.86 9.22
CA ARG A 224 -1.96 9.55 9.71
C ARG A 224 -3.23 8.81 9.32
N GLU A 225 -3.38 8.46 8.05
CA GLU A 225 -4.57 7.74 7.55
C GLU A 225 -4.64 6.33 8.15
N MET A 226 -3.53 5.58 8.16
CA MET A 226 -3.49 4.22 8.69
C MET A 226 -3.79 4.16 10.20
N ILE A 227 -3.21 5.06 10.99
CA ILE A 227 -3.50 5.15 12.43
C ILE A 227 -4.94 5.62 12.66
N GLY A 228 -5.41 6.58 11.86
CA GLY A 228 -6.79 7.08 11.91
C GLY A 228 -7.82 5.97 11.71
N ASN A 229 -7.63 5.15 10.67
CA ASN A 229 -8.50 4.00 10.38
C ASN A 229 -8.38 2.90 11.45
N LEU A 230 -7.17 2.65 11.95
CA LEU A 230 -6.96 1.68 13.03
C LEU A 230 -7.70 2.07 14.33
N MET A 231 -7.73 3.36 14.67
CA MET A 231 -8.50 3.86 15.82
C MET A 231 -10.02 3.69 15.66
N GLN A 232 -10.50 3.59 14.41
CA GLN A 232 -11.89 3.27 14.08
C GLN A 232 -12.14 1.75 13.96
N LEU A 233 -11.19 0.92 14.41
CA LEU A 233 -11.23 -0.54 14.32
C LEU A 233 -11.30 -1.07 12.88
N LYS A 234 -10.82 -0.27 11.92
CA LYS A 234 -10.56 -0.72 10.56
C LYS A 234 -9.09 -1.05 10.41
N PHE A 235 -8.85 -2.34 10.27
CA PHE A 235 -7.55 -2.92 10.01
C PHE A 235 -7.34 -2.90 8.51
#